data_AF-A0A812ID82-F1
#
_entry.id   AF-A0A812ID82-F1
#
_cell.length_a   1.000
_cell.length_b   1.000
_cell.length_c   1.000
_cell.angle_alpha   90.00
_cell.angle_beta   90.00
_cell.angle_gamma   90.00
#
_symmetry.space_group_name_H-M   'P 1'
#
loop_
_entity.id
_entity.type
_entity.pdbx_description
1 polymer ?
#
loop_
_entity_poly.entity_id
_entity_poly.type
_entity_poly.pdbx_seq_one_letter_code
_entity_poly.pdbx_strand_id
1 'polypeptide(L)'
;MLLTAHFDSAVPEGVRESADALGSMGVGMADDAVGAAAVLECFRVLATASEPPLVDVILLLTNGEEVGYLGLDSFMGSSPWAQDVGFFVQMDQSGARGHALAVFGDAQSGEKAAAFAYHAGAVHPRTSVLLRDFEPWEDLNTDGSRLRGTYGVPGIGMYMMEDRCPYHTIYDDLSHIVPGNLQAHGNNFLGISRAVTGSEAILDMWARSDSDLLGDAYSIDLLSSSMLVLTPTSMAVLYLTVGVFIVVVVVLLAFLDPRGRTVAVVDVALLASAHLASVVASLVVAFAIAACVGLNFGYWYRRDGMAVWLYVFPSLCVQLLFGRVVLLRRFAQDSPEVVQWHSSAALLVLLFLLSVLLAVAGLHLSLLFGMCALTRLAGLGLHLGIGLLMRRCDFAKTERAKGVLAWLGIASELTLASLGSMYLLDAMRFAVLNFTTSLGEEGAVLPGELTLALYVGLFGALAMLQSGAIQVLSTKCTFAGHVLVMALLVSLCLVIAALALPVHGKYPCEVPGVM
;
A
#
# COMPACT_ATOMS: atom_id res chain seq x y z
N MET A 1 8.62 -26.53 11.71
CA MET A 1 8.70 -25.11 11.31
C MET A 1 10.16 -24.71 11.18
N LEU A 2 10.53 -24.06 10.08
CA LEU A 2 11.87 -23.52 9.80
C LEU A 2 11.90 -22.03 10.12
N LEU A 3 12.83 -21.59 10.96
CA LEU A 3 13.17 -20.18 11.18
C LEU A 3 14.47 -19.91 10.44
N THR A 4 14.49 -18.91 9.56
CA THR A 4 15.66 -18.67 8.70
C THR A 4 15.97 -17.19 8.48
N ALA A 5 17.26 -16.93 8.27
CA ALA A 5 17.89 -15.67 7.87
C ALA A 5 19.27 -16.04 7.30
N HIS A 6 19.83 -15.21 6.42
CA HIS A 6 21.22 -15.41 5.97
C HIS A 6 22.20 -14.67 6.86
N PHE A 7 23.44 -15.17 6.95
CA PHE A 7 24.50 -14.51 7.72
C PHE A 7 25.71 -14.11 6.89
N ASP A 8 25.76 -14.53 5.61
CA ASP A 8 26.73 -13.97 4.67
C ASP A 8 26.40 -12.53 4.31
N SER A 9 27.38 -11.86 3.71
CA SER A 9 27.25 -10.49 3.22
C SER A 9 27.57 -10.46 1.73
N ALA A 10 26.90 -9.60 0.96
CA ALA A 10 27.17 -9.40 -0.45
C ALA A 10 28.66 -9.16 -0.77
N VAL A 11 29.15 -9.84 -1.81
CA VAL A 11 30.48 -9.61 -2.42
C VAL A 11 30.26 -9.16 -3.87
N PRO A 12 30.93 -8.11 -4.38
CA PRO A 12 30.65 -7.62 -5.73
C PRO A 12 30.94 -8.65 -6.82
N GLU A 13 30.13 -8.64 -7.87
CA GLU A 13 30.40 -9.40 -9.08
C GLU A 13 31.79 -9.07 -9.65
N GLY A 14 32.61 -10.11 -9.86
CA GLY A 14 33.94 -9.99 -10.47
C GLY A 14 35.11 -9.75 -9.51
N VAL A 15 34.87 -9.56 -8.20
CA VAL A 15 35.93 -9.41 -7.20
C VAL A 15 36.25 -10.78 -6.56
N ARG A 16 37.49 -11.26 -6.72
CA ARG A 16 37.96 -12.50 -6.06
C ARG A 16 38.12 -12.26 -4.55
N GLU A 17 37.89 -13.30 -3.75
CA GLU A 17 38.11 -13.38 -2.29
C GLU A 17 39.53 -12.95 -1.85
N SER A 18 39.84 -11.66 -1.90
CA SER A 18 40.96 -11.05 -1.20
C SER A 18 40.45 -10.46 0.12
N ALA A 19 41.33 -10.32 1.11
CA ALA A 19 40.98 -9.69 2.38
C ALA A 19 40.47 -8.24 2.23
N ASP A 20 40.72 -7.61 1.07
CA ASP A 20 40.24 -6.27 0.71
C ASP A 20 38.82 -6.30 0.09
N ALA A 21 38.37 -7.45 -0.43
CA ALA A 21 37.05 -7.67 -1.04
C ALA A 21 35.95 -7.92 0.00
N LEU A 22 36.30 -8.51 1.14
CA LEU A 22 35.40 -8.75 2.28
C LEU A 22 34.89 -7.47 2.97
N GLY A 23 35.27 -6.29 2.47
CA GLY A 23 34.76 -4.99 2.91
C GLY A 23 34.23 -4.10 1.79
N SER A 24 34.06 -4.59 0.56
CA SER A 24 33.80 -3.71 -0.59
C SER A 24 32.33 -3.33 -0.81
N MET A 25 31.37 -3.88 -0.06
CA MET A 25 29.95 -3.50 -0.12
C MET A 25 29.32 -3.27 1.28
N GLY A 26 30.12 -3.06 2.33
CA GLY A 26 29.60 -2.77 3.69
C GLY A 26 29.66 -3.97 4.62
N VAL A 27 29.14 -3.80 5.85
CA VAL A 27 29.16 -4.85 6.88
C VAL A 27 27.93 -5.79 6.75
N GLY A 28 26.98 -5.47 5.86
CA GLY A 28 25.72 -6.21 5.75
C GLY A 28 24.86 -6.04 7.00
N MET A 29 24.80 -4.81 7.54
CA MET A 29 24.12 -4.58 8.81
C MET A 29 22.62 -4.78 8.70
N ALA A 30 21.98 -4.16 7.71
CA ALA A 30 20.60 -4.44 7.36
C ALA A 30 20.48 -5.82 6.71
N ASP A 31 21.47 -6.21 5.90
CA ASP A 31 21.42 -7.33 4.97
C ASP A 31 22.50 -8.40 5.27
N ASP A 32 22.25 -9.37 6.16
CA ASP A 32 21.11 -9.49 7.08
C ASP A 32 21.55 -9.68 8.54
N ALA A 33 22.63 -9.00 8.96
CA ALA A 33 23.16 -9.19 10.31
C ALA A 33 22.12 -8.92 11.42
N VAL A 34 21.27 -7.90 11.24
CA VAL A 34 20.19 -7.61 12.20
C VAL A 34 19.06 -8.63 12.14
N GLY A 35 18.69 -9.17 10.97
CA GLY A 35 17.69 -10.22 10.84
C GLY A 35 18.19 -11.52 11.45
N ALA A 36 19.40 -11.96 11.11
CA ALA A 36 20.06 -13.11 11.73
C ALA A 36 20.10 -13.01 13.26
N ALA A 37 20.44 -11.84 13.81
CA ALA A 37 20.43 -11.60 15.25
C ALA A 37 19.02 -11.71 15.85
N ALA A 38 17.99 -11.17 15.18
CA ALA A 38 16.62 -11.23 15.62
C ALA A 38 16.06 -12.67 15.58
N VAL A 39 16.33 -13.43 14.52
CA VAL A 39 15.92 -14.84 14.40
C VAL A 39 16.57 -15.68 15.50
N LEU A 40 17.86 -15.47 15.77
CA LEU A 40 18.59 -16.17 16.83
C LEU A 40 18.01 -15.88 18.22
N GLU A 41 17.70 -14.63 18.52
CA GLU A 41 17.06 -14.26 19.79
C GLU A 41 15.64 -14.84 19.91
N CYS A 42 14.85 -14.80 18.84
CA CYS A 42 13.53 -15.42 18.81
C CYS A 42 13.62 -16.93 19.07
N PHE A 43 14.57 -17.61 18.44
CA PHE A 43 14.82 -19.04 18.66
C PHE A 43 15.22 -19.31 20.11
N ARG A 44 16.10 -18.51 20.72
CA ARG A 44 16.45 -18.62 22.14
C ARG A 44 15.22 -18.51 23.04
N VAL A 45 14.32 -17.57 22.74
CA VAL A 45 13.07 -17.39 23.50
C VAL A 45 12.15 -18.60 23.37
N LEU A 46 12.00 -19.18 22.18
CA LEU A 46 11.20 -20.38 21.96
C LEU A 46 11.81 -21.61 22.65
N ALA A 47 13.13 -21.80 22.54
CA ALA A 47 13.85 -22.93 23.12
C ALA A 47 13.89 -22.91 24.66
N THR A 48 13.73 -21.73 25.28
CA THR A 48 13.71 -21.55 26.74
C THR A 48 12.30 -21.33 27.30
N ALA A 49 11.26 -21.45 26.47
CA ALA A 49 9.88 -21.34 26.91
C ALA A 49 9.53 -22.47 27.88
N SER A 50 8.66 -22.18 28.85
CA SER A 50 8.18 -23.18 29.82
C SER A 50 7.27 -24.23 29.19
N GLU A 51 6.57 -23.85 28.14
CA GLU A 51 5.72 -24.73 27.34
C GLU A 51 6.41 -24.98 26.00
N PRO A 52 6.68 -26.24 25.62
CA PRO A 52 7.32 -26.55 24.35
C PRO A 52 6.37 -26.27 23.17
N PRO A 53 6.90 -25.89 22.00
CA PRO A 53 6.17 -25.87 20.73
C PRO A 53 5.39 -27.17 20.46
N LEU A 54 4.22 -27.06 19.82
CA LEU A 54 3.44 -28.22 19.35
C LEU A 54 4.08 -28.93 18.15
N VAL A 55 5.05 -28.28 17.50
CA VAL A 55 5.79 -28.78 16.34
C VAL A 55 7.28 -28.52 16.53
N ASP A 56 8.12 -29.35 15.88
CA ASP A 56 9.56 -29.12 15.90
C ASP A 56 9.93 -27.80 15.23
N VAL A 57 10.93 -27.12 15.81
CA VAL A 57 11.46 -25.85 15.31
C VAL A 57 12.91 -26.04 14.88
N ILE A 58 13.18 -25.80 13.61
CA ILE A 58 14.51 -25.82 13.01
C ILE A 58 14.98 -24.37 12.89
N LEU A 59 16.16 -24.04 13.43
CA LEU A 59 16.86 -22.81 13.13
C LEU A 59 17.89 -23.08 12.02
N LEU A 60 17.80 -22.35 10.93
CA LEU A 60 18.77 -22.37 9.84
C LEU A 60 19.31 -20.96 9.64
N LEU A 61 20.62 -20.76 9.80
CA LEU A 61 21.30 -19.55 9.36
C LEU A 61 22.10 -19.92 8.11
N THR A 62 21.73 -19.36 6.97
CA THR A 62 22.27 -19.75 5.66
C THR A 62 23.52 -18.94 5.31
N ASN A 63 24.35 -19.53 4.46
CA ASN A 63 25.56 -18.92 3.91
C ASN A 63 25.49 -19.04 2.39
N GLY A 64 25.85 -17.97 1.69
CA GLY A 64 25.83 -17.90 0.23
C GLY A 64 24.43 -17.69 -0.34
N GLU A 65 23.58 -16.97 0.38
CA GLU A 65 22.30 -16.47 -0.13
C GLU A 65 22.58 -15.53 -1.32
N GLU A 66 23.50 -14.60 -1.10
CA GLU A 66 23.90 -13.49 -1.97
C GLU A 66 24.55 -13.92 -3.29
N VAL A 67 24.97 -15.19 -3.34
CA VAL A 67 25.60 -15.83 -4.50
C VAL A 67 24.75 -16.97 -5.06
N GLY A 68 23.44 -16.98 -4.75
CA GLY A 68 22.44 -17.87 -5.33
C GLY A 68 22.02 -19.01 -4.40
N TYR A 69 21.66 -18.70 -3.15
CA TYR A 69 20.99 -19.62 -2.20
C TYR A 69 21.78 -20.89 -1.85
N LEU A 70 23.11 -20.85 -1.94
CA LEU A 70 23.96 -22.05 -1.86
C LEU A 70 23.75 -22.83 -0.55
N GLY A 71 23.63 -22.12 0.57
CA GLY A 71 23.42 -22.71 1.89
C GLY A 71 22.05 -23.36 2.01
N LEU A 72 21.00 -22.67 1.56
CA LEU A 72 19.64 -23.19 1.59
C LEU A 72 19.50 -24.43 0.68
N ASP A 73 19.99 -24.35 -0.55
CA ASP A 73 19.90 -25.45 -1.52
C ASP A 73 20.67 -26.68 -1.03
N SER A 74 21.83 -26.48 -0.38
CA SER A 74 22.58 -27.55 0.26
C SER A 74 21.79 -28.20 1.41
N PHE A 75 21.16 -27.40 2.27
CA PHE A 75 20.32 -27.90 3.36
C PHE A 75 19.14 -28.71 2.81
N MET A 76 18.37 -28.15 1.88
CA MET A 76 17.19 -28.81 1.33
C MET A 76 17.53 -30.08 0.54
N GLY A 77 18.68 -30.12 -0.13
CA GLY A 77 19.12 -31.27 -0.93
C GLY A 77 19.77 -32.40 -0.13
N SER A 78 20.36 -32.11 1.03
CA SER A 78 21.25 -33.07 1.73
C SER A 78 20.94 -33.31 3.21
N SER A 79 20.23 -32.39 3.87
CA SER A 79 19.96 -32.51 5.31
C SER A 79 18.86 -33.54 5.60
N PRO A 80 19.02 -34.40 6.62
CA PRO A 80 17.94 -35.27 7.07
C PRO A 80 16.75 -34.48 7.66
N TRP A 81 16.93 -33.22 8.04
CA TRP A 81 15.84 -32.37 8.55
C TRP A 81 15.04 -31.66 7.45
N ALA A 82 15.52 -31.67 6.20
CA ALA A 82 14.84 -30.99 5.09
C ALA A 82 13.43 -31.55 4.85
N GLN A 83 13.25 -32.87 5.01
CA GLN A 83 11.95 -33.54 4.86
C GLN A 83 10.92 -33.15 5.94
N ASP A 84 11.36 -32.57 7.06
CA ASP A 84 10.50 -32.14 8.16
C ASP A 84 10.10 -30.66 8.03
N VAL A 85 10.60 -29.96 7.00
CA VAL A 85 10.27 -28.55 6.74
C VAL A 85 8.89 -28.45 6.13
N GLY A 86 7.89 -28.24 6.99
CA GLY A 86 6.50 -27.99 6.57
C GLY A 86 6.09 -26.52 6.48
N PHE A 87 6.84 -25.59 7.06
CA PHE A 87 6.51 -24.15 7.06
C PHE A 87 7.71 -23.30 7.45
N PHE A 88 7.94 -22.18 6.76
CA PHE A 88 9.03 -21.25 7.09
C PHE A 88 8.54 -19.89 7.62
N VAL A 89 9.35 -19.29 8.50
CA VAL A 89 9.31 -17.86 8.80
C VAL A 89 10.72 -17.31 8.56
N GLN A 90 10.84 -16.38 7.62
CA GLN A 90 12.11 -15.78 7.23
C GLN A 90 12.17 -14.31 7.65
N MET A 91 13.34 -13.88 8.12
CA MET A 91 13.74 -12.47 8.11
C MET A 91 14.75 -12.23 7.01
N ASP A 92 14.57 -11.11 6.31
CA ASP A 92 15.41 -10.68 5.20
C ASP A 92 15.18 -9.18 4.98
N GLN A 93 16.11 -8.45 4.36
CA GLN A 93 16.04 -6.99 4.30
C GLN A 93 16.74 -6.44 3.07
N SER A 94 16.06 -5.52 2.38
CA SER A 94 16.66 -4.72 1.32
C SER A 94 16.59 -3.22 1.60
N GLY A 95 16.36 -2.83 2.85
CA GLY A 95 16.34 -1.45 3.31
C GLY A 95 16.72 -1.34 4.79
N ALA A 96 17.29 -0.19 5.17
CA ALA A 96 17.83 0.00 6.52
C ALA A 96 16.79 0.48 7.56
N ARG A 97 15.55 0.76 7.13
CA ARG A 97 14.46 1.20 8.03
C ARG A 97 13.07 0.77 7.56
N GLY A 98 12.07 1.11 8.37
CA GLY A 98 10.66 0.83 8.11
C GLY A 98 10.12 -0.33 8.93
N HIS A 99 8.82 -0.57 8.82
CA HIS A 99 8.18 -1.74 9.40
C HIS A 99 8.39 -2.93 8.46
N ALA A 100 8.73 -4.11 9.00
CA ALA A 100 8.90 -5.32 8.20
C ALA A 100 7.58 -5.70 7.54
N LEU A 101 7.58 -5.68 6.22
CA LEU A 101 6.48 -6.06 5.37
C LEU A 101 6.38 -7.57 5.31
N ALA A 102 5.21 -8.11 5.61
CA ALA A 102 4.98 -9.53 5.45
C ALA A 102 4.51 -9.86 4.04
N VAL A 103 5.12 -10.88 3.46
CA VAL A 103 4.71 -11.48 2.19
C VAL A 103 4.28 -12.92 2.44
N PHE A 104 3.01 -13.17 2.18
CA PHE A 104 2.41 -14.49 2.19
C PHE A 104 2.53 -15.08 0.77
N GLY A 105 2.58 -16.42 0.65
CA GLY A 105 2.64 -17.11 -0.63
C GLY A 105 1.38 -16.92 -1.49
N ASP A 106 1.21 -17.75 -2.51
CA ASP A 106 0.00 -17.77 -3.35
C ASP A 106 -0.96 -18.93 -3.02
N ALA A 107 -2.07 -19.00 -3.74
CA ALA A 107 -3.13 -20.00 -3.60
C ALA A 107 -2.66 -21.46 -3.56
N GLN A 108 -1.45 -21.77 -4.07
CA GLN A 108 -0.91 -23.13 -4.12
C GLN A 108 -0.07 -23.50 -2.89
N SER A 109 0.26 -22.53 -2.01
CA SER A 109 1.27 -22.68 -0.96
C SER A 109 0.76 -22.31 0.45
N GLY A 110 -0.51 -22.58 0.75
CA GLY A 110 -1.08 -22.42 2.10
C GLY A 110 -1.05 -20.98 2.66
N GLU A 111 -1.15 -19.99 1.77
CA GLU A 111 -1.26 -18.55 2.06
C GLU A 111 -2.28 -18.25 3.18
N LYS A 112 -3.40 -18.98 3.22
CA LYS A 112 -4.43 -18.83 4.25
C LYS A 112 -3.89 -19.09 5.66
N ALA A 113 -3.15 -20.17 5.88
CA ALA A 113 -2.59 -20.45 7.20
C ALA A 113 -1.55 -19.39 7.59
N ALA A 114 -0.70 -18.96 6.65
CA ALA A 114 0.28 -17.90 6.84
C ALA A 114 -0.36 -16.55 7.21
N ALA A 115 -1.39 -16.13 6.47
CA ALA A 115 -2.10 -14.87 6.73
C ALA A 115 -2.83 -14.88 8.10
N PHE A 116 -3.45 -16.00 8.47
CA PHE A 116 -4.10 -16.14 9.78
C PHE A 116 -3.09 -16.22 10.94
N ALA A 117 -1.95 -16.88 10.73
CA ALA A 117 -0.86 -16.89 11.71
C ALA A 117 -0.27 -15.49 11.92
N TYR A 118 -0.08 -14.74 10.83
CA TYR A 118 0.37 -13.35 10.91
C TYR A 118 -0.66 -12.46 11.61
N HIS A 119 -1.94 -12.59 11.28
CA HIS A 119 -3.02 -11.88 11.97
C HIS A 119 -3.06 -12.17 13.48
N ALA A 120 -2.85 -13.42 13.87
CA ALA A 120 -2.89 -13.83 15.27
C ALA A 120 -1.63 -13.42 16.05
N GLY A 121 -0.47 -13.39 15.40
CA GLY A 121 0.84 -13.25 16.06
C GLY A 121 1.50 -11.88 15.92
N ALA A 122 1.26 -11.13 14.84
CA ALA A 122 1.97 -9.89 14.57
C ALA A 122 1.53 -8.77 15.52
N VAL A 123 2.48 -8.22 16.27
CA VAL A 123 2.28 -7.11 17.22
C VAL A 123 2.17 -5.76 16.50
N HIS A 124 2.88 -5.62 15.39
CA HIS A 124 2.99 -4.45 14.53
C HIS A 124 2.75 -4.86 13.07
N PRO A 125 1.54 -5.31 12.70
CA PRO A 125 1.29 -5.89 11.38
C PRO A 125 1.55 -4.88 10.27
N ARG A 126 2.21 -5.30 9.19
CA ARG A 126 2.45 -4.49 8.00
C ARG A 126 2.40 -5.36 6.74
N THR A 127 1.53 -4.97 5.81
CA THR A 127 1.34 -5.65 4.53
C THR A 127 1.28 -4.61 3.41
N SER A 128 1.45 -5.03 2.17
CA SER A 128 1.24 -4.14 1.03
C SER A 128 0.50 -4.87 -0.08
N VAL A 129 -0.69 -4.38 -0.42
CA VAL A 129 -1.45 -4.87 -1.58
C VAL A 129 -0.72 -4.54 -2.89
N LEU A 130 0.13 -3.51 -2.91
CA LEU A 130 0.94 -3.18 -4.08
C LEU A 130 2.05 -4.19 -4.30
N LEU A 131 2.75 -4.56 -3.21
CA LEU A 131 3.79 -5.58 -3.29
C LEU A 131 3.18 -6.91 -3.73
N ARG A 132 2.03 -7.31 -3.16
CA ARG A 132 1.37 -8.57 -3.52
C ARG A 132 0.92 -8.64 -4.99
N ASP A 133 0.37 -7.55 -5.52
CA ASP A 133 -0.23 -7.53 -6.87
C ASP A 133 0.75 -7.20 -7.99
N PHE A 134 1.80 -6.43 -7.70
CA PHE A 134 2.70 -5.87 -8.72
C PHE A 134 4.15 -6.33 -8.59
N GLU A 135 4.55 -6.95 -7.47
CA GLU A 135 5.84 -7.59 -7.33
C GLU A 135 5.67 -9.11 -7.31
N PRO A 136 6.21 -9.85 -8.29
CA PRO A 136 6.26 -11.29 -8.22
C PRO A 136 7.12 -11.67 -7.02
N TRP A 137 6.54 -12.36 -6.04
CA TRP A 137 7.28 -12.76 -4.84
C TRP A 137 8.46 -13.70 -5.15
N GLU A 138 8.43 -14.38 -6.30
CA GLU A 138 9.53 -15.19 -6.84
C GLU A 138 10.77 -14.32 -7.12
N ASP A 139 10.56 -13.07 -7.51
CA ASP A 139 11.61 -12.11 -7.90
C ASP A 139 12.21 -11.37 -6.70
N LEU A 140 11.72 -11.64 -5.47
CA LEU A 140 12.36 -11.11 -4.25
C LEU A 140 13.77 -11.67 -4.04
N ASN A 141 14.14 -12.74 -4.74
CA ASN A 141 15.48 -13.32 -4.74
C ASN A 141 16.03 -13.60 -3.34
N THR A 142 15.22 -14.21 -2.46
CA THR A 142 15.56 -14.51 -1.07
C THR A 142 15.46 -16.00 -0.77
N ASP A 143 16.06 -16.47 0.32
CA ASP A 143 15.85 -17.86 0.78
C ASP A 143 14.37 -18.24 0.92
N GLY A 144 13.50 -17.32 1.34
CA GLY A 144 12.06 -17.55 1.45
C GLY A 144 11.36 -17.63 0.10
N SER A 145 11.75 -16.80 -0.89
CA SER A 145 11.23 -16.95 -2.26
C SER A 145 11.71 -18.26 -2.88
N ARG A 146 12.95 -18.70 -2.59
CA ARG A 146 13.50 -20.00 -3.01
C ARG A 146 12.80 -21.19 -2.35
N LEU A 147 12.58 -21.15 -1.04
CA LEU A 147 11.80 -22.14 -0.27
C LEU A 147 10.41 -22.33 -0.88
N ARG A 148 9.75 -21.22 -1.21
CA ARG A 148 8.41 -21.25 -1.78
C ARG A 148 8.40 -21.71 -3.24
N GLY A 149 9.14 -21.05 -4.12
CA GLY A 149 9.08 -21.28 -5.55
C GLY A 149 9.74 -22.57 -6.03
N THR A 150 10.82 -23.01 -5.34
CA THR A 150 11.56 -24.21 -5.75
C THR A 150 11.18 -25.45 -4.94
N TYR A 151 10.99 -25.29 -3.63
CA TYR A 151 10.73 -26.42 -2.73
C TYR A 151 9.25 -26.58 -2.36
N GLY A 152 8.38 -25.66 -2.79
CA GLY A 152 6.95 -25.71 -2.48
C GLY A 152 6.65 -25.53 -0.99
N VAL A 153 7.61 -25.00 -0.22
CA VAL A 153 7.44 -24.80 1.22
C VAL A 153 6.66 -23.50 1.45
N PRO A 154 5.51 -23.55 2.14
CA PRO A 154 4.76 -22.35 2.50
C PRO A 154 5.54 -21.49 3.51
N GLY A 155 5.18 -20.22 3.65
CA GLY A 155 5.73 -19.45 4.76
C GLY A 155 5.47 -17.98 4.70
N ILE A 156 6.05 -17.30 5.68
CA ILE A 156 5.99 -15.85 5.85
C ILE A 156 7.40 -15.31 5.68
N GLY A 157 7.63 -14.54 4.63
CA GLY A 157 8.81 -13.69 4.52
C GLY A 157 8.53 -12.33 5.15
N MET A 158 9.47 -11.82 5.93
CA MET A 158 9.39 -10.51 6.58
C MET A 158 10.53 -9.62 6.08
N TYR A 159 10.17 -8.55 5.35
CA TYR A 159 11.12 -7.72 4.62
C TYR A 159 11.16 -6.28 5.14
N MET A 160 12.33 -5.81 5.60
CA MET A 160 12.55 -4.37 5.75
C MET A 160 12.90 -3.79 4.38
N MET A 161 12.10 -2.84 3.87
CA MET A 161 12.27 -2.30 2.51
C MET A 161 12.35 -0.77 2.45
N GLU A 162 12.14 -0.03 3.54
CA GLU A 162 12.28 1.43 3.47
C GLU A 162 13.76 1.84 3.58
N ASP A 163 14.15 2.90 2.86
CA ASP A 163 15.55 3.37 2.75
C ASP A 163 16.51 2.30 2.21
N ARG A 164 16.34 1.97 0.94
CA ARG A 164 17.15 0.98 0.21
C ARG A 164 18.46 1.54 -0.34
N CYS A 165 18.77 2.82 -0.06
CA CYS A 165 20.01 3.44 -0.51
C CYS A 165 21.28 2.74 0.03
N PRO A 166 21.31 2.24 1.28
CA PRO A 166 22.46 1.49 1.79
C PRO A 166 22.59 0.07 1.22
N TYR A 167 21.50 -0.52 0.73
CA TYR A 167 21.43 -1.92 0.28
C TYR A 167 22.49 -2.24 -0.77
N HIS A 168 23.25 -3.31 -0.57
CA HIS A 168 24.40 -3.68 -1.40
C HIS A 168 25.40 -2.51 -1.60
N THR A 169 25.67 -1.72 -0.57
CA THR A 169 26.68 -0.65 -0.62
C THR A 169 27.45 -0.53 0.69
N ILE A 170 28.64 0.08 0.64
CA ILE A 170 29.46 0.36 1.82
C ILE A 170 28.76 1.13 2.96
N TYR A 171 27.59 1.71 2.68
CA TYR A 171 26.77 2.43 3.66
C TYR A 171 25.82 1.52 4.44
N ASP A 172 25.73 0.22 4.12
CA ASP A 172 25.01 -0.73 4.97
C ASP A 172 25.77 -1.01 6.27
N ASP A 173 25.64 -0.05 7.18
CA ASP A 173 26.29 0.03 8.47
C ASP A 173 25.29 0.32 9.59
N LEU A 174 25.76 0.20 10.83
CA LEU A 174 24.92 0.33 12.01
C LEU A 174 24.32 1.75 12.16
N SER A 175 24.89 2.76 11.51
CA SER A 175 24.41 4.14 11.62
C SER A 175 23.10 4.39 10.86
N HIS A 176 22.76 3.52 9.91
CA HIS A 176 21.52 3.59 9.14
C HIS A 176 20.37 2.79 9.76
N ILE A 177 20.67 1.87 10.67
CA ILE A 177 19.68 1.07 11.41
C ILE A 177 18.95 1.95 12.41
N VAL A 178 17.63 2.08 12.24
CA VAL A 178 16.79 2.91 13.12
C VAL A 178 16.44 2.13 14.40
N PRO A 179 16.78 2.66 15.60
CA PRO A 179 16.39 2.03 16.87
C PRO A 179 14.87 1.85 16.97
N GLY A 180 14.43 0.66 17.38
CA GLY A 180 13.02 0.31 17.52
C GLY A 180 12.45 -0.46 16.33
N ASN A 181 12.98 -0.30 15.10
CA ASN A 181 12.54 -1.12 13.96
C ASN A 181 12.88 -2.59 14.21
N LEU A 182 14.13 -2.88 14.59
CA LEU A 182 14.56 -4.23 14.95
C LEU A 182 13.70 -4.85 16.05
N GLN A 183 13.32 -4.07 17.07
CA GLN A 183 12.42 -4.53 18.12
C GLN A 183 11.03 -4.84 17.59
N ALA A 184 10.45 -3.98 16.75
CA ALA A 184 9.14 -4.21 16.15
C ALA A 184 9.14 -5.46 15.26
N HIS A 185 10.24 -5.69 14.52
CA HIS A 185 10.41 -6.85 13.65
C HIS A 185 10.54 -8.13 14.46
N GLY A 186 11.42 -8.14 15.48
CA GLY A 186 11.55 -9.25 16.42
C GLY A 186 10.24 -9.57 17.15
N ASN A 187 9.48 -8.54 17.55
CA ASN A 187 8.16 -8.72 18.17
C ASN A 187 7.18 -9.45 17.24
N ASN A 188 7.15 -9.04 15.96
CA ASN A 188 6.33 -9.71 14.95
C ASN A 188 6.81 -11.15 14.75
N PHE A 189 8.10 -11.36 14.49
CA PHE A 189 8.65 -12.67 14.19
C PHE A 189 8.43 -13.67 15.33
N LEU A 190 8.68 -13.25 16.57
CA LEU A 190 8.41 -14.08 17.75
C LEU A 190 6.92 -14.35 17.92
N GLY A 191 6.07 -13.34 17.76
CA GLY A 191 4.62 -13.47 17.90
C GLY A 191 4.03 -14.42 16.86
N ILE A 192 4.45 -14.30 15.61
CA ILE A 192 4.10 -15.21 14.50
C ILE A 192 4.61 -16.61 14.79
N SER A 193 5.88 -16.76 15.19
CA SER A 193 6.46 -18.06 15.50
C SER A 193 5.68 -18.77 16.61
N ARG A 194 5.25 -18.04 17.65
CA ARG A 194 4.37 -18.57 18.70
C ARG A 194 2.98 -18.91 18.19
N ALA A 195 2.41 -18.11 17.31
CA ALA A 195 1.09 -18.39 16.73
C ALA A 195 1.13 -19.68 15.88
N VAL A 196 2.16 -19.85 15.05
CA VAL A 196 2.35 -21.06 14.23
C VAL A 196 2.61 -22.29 15.09
N THR A 197 3.44 -22.16 16.14
CA THR A 197 3.85 -23.31 16.96
C THR A 197 2.93 -23.64 18.13
N GLY A 198 2.03 -22.74 18.52
CA GLY A 198 1.19 -22.87 19.72
C GLY A 198 -0.31 -22.95 19.45
N SER A 199 -0.76 -22.88 18.18
CA SER A 199 -2.18 -22.88 17.82
C SER A 199 -2.55 -24.12 17.02
N GLU A 200 -3.27 -25.05 17.65
CA GLU A 200 -3.86 -26.21 16.97
C GLU A 200 -4.75 -25.78 15.79
N ALA A 201 -5.47 -24.66 15.92
CA ALA A 201 -6.31 -24.15 14.83
C ALA A 201 -5.51 -23.73 13.59
N ILE A 202 -4.34 -23.11 13.77
CA ILE A 202 -3.46 -22.73 12.64
C ILE A 202 -2.83 -23.99 12.03
N LEU A 203 -2.40 -24.94 12.86
CA LEU A 203 -1.86 -26.21 12.39
C LEU A 203 -2.91 -27.07 11.65
N ASP A 204 -4.16 -27.05 12.11
CA ASP A 204 -5.28 -27.69 11.42
C ASP A 204 -5.60 -27.02 10.08
N MET A 205 -5.53 -25.69 10.02
CA MET A 205 -5.68 -24.94 8.78
C MET A 205 -4.56 -25.28 7.79
N TRP A 206 -3.33 -25.41 8.30
CA TRP A 206 -2.17 -25.86 7.54
C TRP A 206 -2.39 -27.28 6.99
N ALA A 207 -2.74 -28.25 7.83
CA ALA A 207 -2.97 -29.63 7.41
C ALA A 207 -4.08 -29.80 6.36
N ARG A 208 -5.00 -28.82 6.25
CA ARG A 208 -6.10 -28.83 5.28
C ARG A 208 -5.81 -28.03 4.02
N SER A 209 -4.73 -27.25 3.96
CA SER A 209 -4.45 -26.34 2.83
C SER A 209 -4.36 -27.09 1.51
N ASP A 210 -3.84 -28.31 1.50
CA ASP A 210 -3.71 -29.16 0.31
C ASP A 210 -5.06 -29.63 -0.26
N SER A 211 -6.15 -29.47 0.50
CA SER A 211 -7.51 -29.88 0.12
C SER A 211 -8.45 -28.71 -0.22
N ASP A 212 -8.08 -27.48 0.16
CA ASP A 212 -8.89 -26.27 -0.03
C ASP A 212 -8.45 -25.55 -1.31
N LEU A 213 -8.98 -25.98 -2.47
CA LEU A 213 -8.81 -25.29 -3.78
C LEU A 213 -9.37 -23.85 -3.81
N LEU A 214 -10.03 -23.41 -2.74
CA LEU A 214 -10.56 -22.05 -2.56
C LEU A 214 -9.49 -21.07 -2.02
N GLY A 215 -8.20 -21.40 -2.19
CA GLY A 215 -7.07 -20.57 -1.82
C GLY A 215 -7.26 -19.12 -2.28
N ASP A 216 -7.33 -18.23 -1.29
CA ASP A 216 -6.81 -16.85 -1.28
C ASP A 216 -7.27 -16.19 0.03
N ALA A 217 -6.30 -15.78 0.85
CA ALA A 217 -6.58 -14.92 2.00
C ALA A 217 -6.26 -13.49 1.60
N TYR A 218 -7.30 -12.66 1.49
CA TYR A 218 -7.13 -11.25 1.23
C TYR A 218 -6.80 -10.55 2.54
N SER A 219 -5.64 -9.88 2.56
CA SER A 219 -5.19 -9.14 3.73
C SER A 219 -4.93 -7.67 3.45
N ILE A 220 -5.28 -6.84 4.42
CA ILE A 220 -4.87 -5.43 4.47
C ILE A 220 -4.66 -5.04 5.94
N ASP A 221 -3.56 -4.34 6.22
CA ASP A 221 -3.36 -3.76 7.54
C ASP A 221 -4.18 -2.47 7.73
N LEU A 222 -4.72 -2.30 8.93
CA LEU A 222 -5.46 -1.13 9.34
C LEU A 222 -4.48 -0.12 9.96
N LEU A 223 -3.71 0.55 9.10
CA LEU A 223 -2.71 1.56 9.48
C LEU A 223 -1.70 1.00 10.49
N SER A 224 -1.24 -0.21 10.24
CA SER A 224 -0.29 -0.96 11.08
C SER A 224 -0.69 -1.18 12.55
N SER A 225 -1.97 -0.98 12.89
CA SER A 225 -2.49 -1.23 14.23
C SER A 225 -3.05 -2.64 14.41
N SER A 226 -3.58 -3.20 13.32
CA SER A 226 -4.23 -4.50 13.25
C SER A 226 -4.28 -4.93 11.79
N MET A 227 -4.64 -6.19 11.53
CA MET A 227 -4.76 -6.74 10.18
C MET A 227 -6.16 -7.28 9.97
N LEU A 228 -6.75 -6.99 8.82
CA LEU A 228 -7.97 -7.65 8.35
C LEU A 228 -7.57 -8.81 7.44
N VAL A 229 -8.09 -10.01 7.72
CA VAL A 229 -7.92 -11.19 6.88
C VAL A 229 -9.29 -11.70 6.47
N LEU A 230 -9.48 -11.88 5.17
CA LEU A 230 -10.76 -12.24 4.58
C LEU A 230 -10.57 -13.39 3.61
N THR A 231 -11.42 -14.41 3.73
CA THR A 231 -11.52 -15.48 2.73
C THR A 231 -12.25 -14.98 1.48
N PRO A 232 -12.20 -15.68 0.34
CA PRO A 232 -12.92 -15.26 -0.87
C PRO A 232 -14.44 -15.21 -0.64
N THR A 233 -14.95 -16.12 0.20
CA THR A 233 -16.37 -16.12 0.60
C THR A 233 -16.70 -14.89 1.46
N SER A 234 -15.87 -14.58 2.46
CA SER A 234 -16.05 -13.39 3.30
C SER A 234 -15.97 -12.10 2.48
N MET A 235 -15.08 -12.05 1.50
CA MET A 235 -14.96 -10.96 0.53
C MET A 235 -16.23 -10.79 -0.30
N ALA A 236 -16.73 -11.88 -0.89
CA ALA A 236 -17.93 -11.85 -1.71
C ALA A 236 -19.14 -11.35 -0.89
N VAL A 237 -19.30 -11.83 0.34
CA VAL A 237 -20.34 -11.36 1.26
C VAL A 237 -20.17 -9.88 1.59
N LEU A 238 -18.95 -9.43 1.85
CA LEU A 238 -18.66 -8.02 2.13
C LEU A 238 -19.05 -7.14 0.94
N TYR A 239 -18.57 -7.44 -0.27
CA TYR A 239 -18.89 -6.65 -1.46
C TYR A 239 -20.37 -6.69 -1.84
N LEU A 240 -21.04 -7.84 -1.69
CA LEU A 240 -22.48 -7.92 -1.90
C LEU A 240 -23.23 -7.01 -0.92
N THR A 241 -22.86 -7.07 0.35
CA THR A 241 -23.47 -6.25 1.41
C THR A 241 -23.27 -4.76 1.14
N VAL A 242 -22.03 -4.35 0.86
CA VAL A 242 -21.70 -2.96 0.50
C VAL A 242 -22.47 -2.53 -0.74
N GLY A 243 -22.54 -3.36 -1.78
CA GLY A 243 -23.27 -3.08 -3.01
C GLY A 243 -24.76 -2.82 -2.76
N VAL A 244 -25.41 -3.64 -1.93
CA VAL A 244 -26.81 -3.44 -1.52
C VAL A 244 -26.99 -2.09 -0.81
N PHE A 245 -26.11 -1.76 0.15
CA PHE A 245 -26.17 -0.47 0.84
C PHE A 245 -25.96 0.72 -0.10
N ILE A 246 -25.06 0.62 -1.08
CA ILE A 246 -24.84 1.66 -2.09
C ILE A 246 -26.12 1.88 -2.91
N VAL A 247 -26.77 0.81 -3.36
CA VAL A 247 -28.05 0.91 -4.10
C VAL A 247 -29.11 1.60 -3.25
N VAL A 248 -29.24 1.22 -1.97
CA VAL A 248 -30.19 1.85 -1.04
C VAL A 248 -29.90 3.35 -0.89
N VAL A 249 -28.63 3.73 -0.73
CA VAL A 249 -28.24 5.14 -0.59
C VAL A 249 -28.52 5.94 -1.86
N VAL A 250 -28.18 5.42 -3.04
CA VAL A 250 -28.45 6.09 -4.33
C VAL A 250 -29.96 6.29 -4.53
N VAL A 251 -30.77 5.28 -4.23
CA VAL A 251 -32.24 5.37 -4.30
C VAL A 251 -32.79 6.39 -3.30
N LEU A 252 -32.27 6.38 -2.07
CA LEU A 252 -32.65 7.34 -1.03
C LEU A 252 -32.33 8.77 -1.46
N LEU A 253 -31.12 9.02 -1.98
CA LEU A 253 -30.73 10.33 -2.49
C LEU A 253 -31.62 10.79 -3.63
N ALA A 254 -31.98 9.90 -4.55
CA ALA A 254 -32.94 10.21 -5.61
C ALA A 254 -34.33 10.59 -5.07
N PHE A 255 -34.75 10.08 -3.92
CA PHE A 255 -35.99 10.48 -3.24
C PHE A 255 -35.86 11.81 -2.48
N LEU A 256 -34.67 12.12 -1.99
CA LEU A 256 -34.39 13.36 -1.26
C LEU A 256 -34.07 14.54 -2.18
N ASP A 257 -33.74 14.29 -3.45
CA ASP A 257 -33.43 15.32 -4.44
C ASP A 257 -34.65 16.24 -4.70
N PRO A 258 -34.51 17.56 -4.48
CA PRO A 258 -35.59 18.52 -4.70
C PRO A 258 -36.02 18.67 -6.17
N ARG A 259 -35.18 18.30 -7.15
CA ARG A 259 -35.49 18.33 -8.59
C ARG A 259 -36.10 17.03 -9.10
N GLY A 260 -36.15 15.99 -8.26
CA GLY A 260 -36.77 14.71 -8.54
C GLY A 260 -35.80 13.62 -9.02
N ARG A 261 -36.26 12.37 -8.91
CA ARG A 261 -35.46 11.15 -9.05
C ARG A 261 -34.66 11.05 -10.36
N THR A 262 -35.27 11.40 -11.49
CA THR A 262 -34.62 11.31 -12.81
C THR A 262 -33.44 12.27 -12.93
N VAL A 263 -33.56 13.47 -12.36
CA VAL A 263 -32.48 14.46 -12.36
C VAL A 263 -31.33 13.98 -11.48
N ALA A 264 -31.63 13.44 -10.30
CA ALA A 264 -30.64 12.86 -9.39
C ALA A 264 -29.77 11.79 -10.09
N VAL A 265 -30.41 10.84 -10.79
CA VAL A 265 -29.70 9.77 -11.50
C VAL A 265 -28.80 10.32 -12.61
N VAL A 266 -29.30 11.30 -13.38
CA VAL A 266 -28.50 11.97 -14.42
C VAL A 266 -27.32 12.74 -13.82
N ASP A 267 -27.54 13.44 -12.71
CA ASP A 267 -26.50 14.22 -12.04
C ASP A 267 -25.43 13.30 -11.42
N VAL A 268 -25.83 12.18 -10.82
CA VAL A 268 -24.89 11.14 -10.33
C VAL A 268 -24.07 10.56 -11.48
N ALA A 269 -24.69 10.22 -12.61
CA ALA A 269 -23.98 9.72 -13.78
C ALA A 269 -22.99 10.75 -14.35
N LEU A 270 -23.42 12.01 -14.48
CA LEU A 270 -22.57 13.11 -14.94
C LEU A 270 -21.38 13.34 -14.00
N LEU A 271 -21.61 13.32 -12.69
CA LEU A 271 -20.56 13.48 -11.69
C LEU A 271 -19.61 12.28 -11.68
N ALA A 272 -20.09 11.07 -11.92
CA ALA A 272 -19.23 9.90 -12.06
C ALA A 272 -18.32 10.03 -13.30
N SER A 273 -18.89 10.43 -14.45
CA SER A 273 -18.10 10.73 -15.64
C SER A 273 -17.08 11.85 -15.39
N ALA A 274 -17.45 12.87 -14.63
CA ALA A 274 -16.56 13.97 -14.31
C ALA A 274 -15.40 13.56 -13.38
N HIS A 275 -15.68 12.75 -12.35
CA HIS A 275 -14.65 12.17 -11.49
C HIS A 275 -13.67 11.33 -12.30
N LEU A 276 -14.17 10.40 -13.13
CA LEU A 276 -13.33 9.56 -13.98
C LEU A 276 -12.48 10.39 -14.94
N ALA A 277 -13.09 11.33 -15.66
CA ALA A 277 -12.38 12.22 -16.58
C ALA A 277 -11.30 13.06 -15.87
N SER A 278 -11.58 13.49 -14.63
CA SER A 278 -10.63 14.25 -13.83
C SER A 278 -9.41 13.42 -13.40
N VAL A 279 -9.60 12.14 -13.03
CA VAL A 279 -8.50 11.20 -12.75
C VAL A 279 -7.68 10.92 -14.01
N VAL A 280 -8.34 10.67 -15.14
CA VAL A 280 -7.64 10.46 -16.42
C VAL A 280 -6.82 11.69 -16.81
N ALA A 281 -7.38 12.90 -16.68
CA ALA A 281 -6.67 14.12 -16.99
C ALA A 281 -5.48 14.36 -16.05
N SER A 282 -5.62 14.03 -14.76
CA SER A 282 -4.51 14.02 -13.80
C SER A 282 -3.38 13.07 -14.22
N LEU A 283 -3.72 11.84 -14.61
CA LEU A 283 -2.74 10.85 -15.05
C LEU A 283 -2.02 11.30 -16.32
N VAL A 284 -2.75 11.83 -17.33
CA VAL A 284 -2.14 12.35 -18.55
C VAL A 284 -1.10 13.42 -18.24
N VAL A 285 -1.39 14.32 -17.29
CA VAL A 285 -0.42 15.33 -16.85
C VAL A 285 0.76 14.71 -16.11
N ALA A 286 0.52 13.76 -15.20
CA ALA A 286 1.58 13.06 -14.49
C ALA A 286 2.53 12.34 -15.47
N PHE A 287 1.98 11.64 -16.47
CA PHE A 287 2.74 10.99 -17.54
C PHE A 287 3.48 11.98 -18.43
N ALA A 288 2.86 13.11 -18.80
CA ALA A 288 3.53 14.14 -19.58
C ALA A 288 4.72 14.74 -18.82
N ILE A 289 4.56 14.99 -17.51
CA ILE A 289 5.65 15.45 -16.64
C ILE A 289 6.74 14.38 -16.56
N ALA A 290 6.38 13.11 -16.34
CA ALA A 290 7.33 12.00 -16.30
C ALA A 290 8.09 11.81 -17.62
N ALA A 291 7.41 11.95 -18.76
CA ALA A 291 8.06 11.88 -20.07
C ALA A 291 9.04 13.05 -20.30
N CYS A 292 8.71 14.26 -19.83
CA CYS A 292 9.59 15.42 -19.93
C CYS A 292 10.77 15.36 -18.95
N VAL A 293 10.53 14.89 -17.72
CA VAL A 293 11.52 14.85 -16.64
C VAL A 293 12.40 13.59 -16.72
N GLY A 294 11.83 12.46 -17.12
CA GLY A 294 12.53 11.17 -17.24
C GLY A 294 13.63 11.16 -18.30
N LEU A 295 13.67 12.16 -19.20
CA LEU A 295 14.82 12.42 -20.08
C LEU A 295 16.03 13.02 -19.34
N ASN A 296 15.85 13.56 -18.13
CA ASN A 296 16.86 14.18 -17.26
C ASN A 296 16.92 13.47 -15.89
N PHE A 297 17.13 12.15 -15.95
CA PHE A 297 17.17 11.20 -14.83
C PHE A 297 17.99 11.73 -13.63
N GLY A 298 17.52 11.63 -12.38
CA GLY A 298 18.42 11.67 -11.19
C GLY A 298 18.19 12.72 -10.10
N TYR A 299 17.81 13.97 -10.38
CA TYR A 299 17.68 14.97 -9.28
C TYR A 299 16.40 14.77 -8.44
N TRP A 300 15.29 14.41 -9.09
CA TRP A 300 13.93 14.43 -8.53
C TRP A 300 13.68 13.30 -7.54
N TYR A 301 14.42 12.20 -7.67
CA TYR A 301 14.28 11.06 -6.79
C TYR A 301 15.14 11.12 -5.52
N ARG A 302 16.03 12.11 -5.36
CA ARG A 302 16.78 12.28 -4.09
C ARG A 302 15.90 12.66 -2.91
N ARG A 303 14.67 13.09 -3.15
CA ARG A 303 13.76 13.53 -2.12
C ARG A 303 12.37 12.99 -2.41
N ASP A 304 11.95 12.03 -1.61
CA ASP A 304 10.64 11.37 -1.67
C ASP A 304 9.48 12.36 -1.84
N GLY A 305 9.55 13.51 -1.16
CA GLY A 305 8.54 14.56 -1.24
C GLY A 305 8.41 15.23 -2.62
N MET A 306 9.41 15.15 -3.51
CA MET A 306 9.36 15.78 -4.83
C MET A 306 8.38 15.09 -5.77
N ALA A 307 8.20 13.76 -5.65
CA ALA A 307 7.19 13.03 -6.40
C ALA A 307 5.78 13.58 -6.12
N VAL A 308 5.52 13.98 -4.88
CA VAL A 308 4.24 14.62 -4.50
C VAL A 308 4.07 15.97 -5.20
N TRP A 309 5.11 16.81 -5.21
CA TRP A 309 5.05 18.11 -5.87
C TRP A 309 4.91 18.02 -7.39
N LEU A 310 5.54 17.04 -8.02
CA LEU A 310 5.49 16.84 -9.47
C LEU A 310 4.17 16.23 -9.95
N TYR A 311 3.63 15.24 -9.24
CA TYR A 311 2.49 14.47 -9.76
C TYR A 311 1.16 14.82 -9.08
N VAL A 312 1.14 15.15 -7.79
CA VAL A 312 -0.12 15.35 -7.04
C VAL A 312 -0.68 16.76 -7.22
N PHE A 313 0.16 17.80 -7.12
CA PHE A 313 -0.31 19.19 -7.24
C PHE A 313 -0.84 19.54 -8.63
N PRO A 314 -0.13 19.23 -9.74
CA PRO A 314 -0.68 19.43 -11.08
C PRO A 314 -1.99 18.67 -11.28
N SER A 315 -2.07 17.44 -10.75
CA SER A 315 -3.29 16.64 -10.78
C SER A 315 -4.47 17.33 -10.08
N LEU A 316 -4.27 17.87 -8.88
CA LEU A 316 -5.29 18.64 -8.16
C LEU A 316 -5.76 19.86 -8.96
N CYS A 317 -4.84 20.57 -9.61
CA CYS A 317 -5.17 21.73 -10.42
C CYS A 317 -6.05 21.35 -11.63
N VAL A 318 -5.71 20.25 -12.31
CA VAL A 318 -6.48 19.75 -13.44
C VAL A 318 -7.89 19.34 -12.99
N GLN A 319 -8.02 18.66 -11.85
CA GLN A 319 -9.33 18.23 -11.33
C GLN A 319 -10.24 19.42 -10.97
N LEU A 320 -9.70 20.42 -10.27
CA LEU A 320 -10.44 21.62 -9.90
C LEU A 320 -10.86 22.43 -11.14
N LEU A 321 -9.97 22.59 -12.12
CA LEU A 321 -10.26 23.29 -13.38
C LEU A 321 -11.33 22.55 -14.18
N PHE A 322 -11.18 21.24 -14.34
CA PHE A 322 -12.12 20.40 -15.06
C PHE A 322 -13.51 20.48 -14.43
N GLY A 323 -13.61 20.30 -13.11
CA GLY A 323 -14.86 20.46 -12.36
C GLY A 323 -15.46 21.86 -12.55
N ARG A 324 -14.64 22.92 -12.48
CA ARG A 324 -15.08 24.29 -12.69
C ARG A 324 -15.66 24.53 -14.08
N VAL A 325 -15.05 23.97 -15.12
CA VAL A 325 -15.51 24.18 -16.51
C VAL A 325 -16.76 23.35 -16.82
N VAL A 326 -16.77 22.09 -16.41
CA VAL A 326 -17.82 21.12 -16.78
C VAL A 326 -19.06 21.24 -15.89
N LEU A 327 -18.87 21.36 -14.58
CA LEU A 327 -19.95 21.20 -13.59
C LEU A 327 -20.58 22.53 -13.18
N LEU A 328 -19.85 23.65 -13.28
CA LEU A 328 -20.31 24.94 -12.76
C LEU A 328 -21.67 25.36 -13.34
N ARG A 329 -21.87 25.23 -14.66
CA ARG A 329 -23.14 25.65 -15.30
C ARG A 329 -24.30 24.78 -14.84
N ARG A 330 -24.09 23.47 -14.71
CA ARG A 330 -25.13 22.51 -14.31
C ARG A 330 -25.53 22.68 -12.85
N PHE A 331 -24.55 22.86 -11.97
CA PHE A 331 -24.74 22.89 -10.52
C PHE A 331 -24.69 24.30 -9.92
N ALA A 332 -24.74 25.36 -10.74
CA ALA A 332 -24.70 26.76 -10.28
C ALA A 332 -25.79 27.04 -9.25
N GLN A 333 -27.00 26.56 -9.52
CA GLN A 333 -28.21 26.83 -8.73
C GLN A 333 -28.45 25.81 -7.60
N ASP A 334 -27.69 24.71 -7.55
CA ASP A 334 -27.85 23.69 -6.51
C ASP A 334 -27.21 24.11 -5.19
N SER A 335 -27.71 23.60 -4.07
CA SER A 335 -27.04 23.83 -2.78
C SER A 335 -25.72 23.04 -2.72
N PRO A 336 -24.72 23.50 -1.93
CA PRO A 336 -23.49 22.73 -1.71
C PRO A 336 -23.75 21.30 -1.21
N GLU A 337 -24.81 21.13 -0.41
CA GLU A 337 -25.25 19.85 0.14
C GLU A 337 -25.72 18.86 -0.94
N VAL A 338 -26.57 19.31 -1.87
CA VAL A 338 -27.05 18.46 -2.98
C VAL A 338 -25.89 18.08 -3.90
N VAL A 339 -25.00 19.03 -4.21
CA VAL A 339 -23.79 18.75 -5.00
C VAL A 339 -22.92 17.71 -4.28
N GLN A 340 -22.73 17.83 -2.97
CA GLN A 340 -21.96 16.87 -2.18
C GLN A 340 -22.60 15.49 -2.21
N TRP A 341 -23.91 15.36 -1.96
CA TRP A 341 -24.60 14.07 -1.96
C TRP A 341 -24.46 13.34 -3.29
N HIS A 342 -24.76 14.00 -4.40
CA HIS A 342 -24.65 13.38 -5.73
C HIS A 342 -23.20 13.06 -6.06
N SER A 343 -22.26 13.93 -5.67
CA SER A 343 -20.83 13.71 -5.92
C SER A 343 -20.30 12.51 -5.13
N SER A 344 -20.74 12.35 -3.88
CA SER A 344 -20.34 11.24 -3.01
C SER A 344 -20.98 9.94 -3.42
N ALA A 345 -22.24 9.95 -3.84
CA ALA A 345 -22.88 8.78 -4.44
C ALA A 345 -22.17 8.35 -5.73
N ALA A 346 -21.84 9.30 -6.60
CA ALA A 346 -21.11 9.04 -7.84
C ALA A 346 -19.73 8.42 -7.58
N LEU A 347 -18.95 9.00 -6.67
CA LEU A 347 -17.63 8.47 -6.33
C LEU A 347 -17.72 7.10 -5.63
N LEU A 348 -18.70 6.92 -4.75
CA LEU A 348 -18.95 5.65 -4.08
C LEU A 348 -19.26 4.53 -5.08
N VAL A 349 -20.10 4.80 -6.09
CA VAL A 349 -20.38 3.85 -7.17
C VAL A 349 -19.11 3.54 -7.95
N LEU A 350 -18.30 4.54 -8.31
CA LEU A 350 -17.04 4.31 -9.03
C LEU A 350 -16.05 3.47 -8.24
N LEU A 351 -15.83 3.80 -6.95
CA LEU A 351 -14.92 3.06 -6.08
C LEU A 351 -15.38 1.60 -5.91
N PHE A 352 -16.68 1.39 -5.72
CA PHE A 352 -17.24 0.05 -5.61
C PHE A 352 -17.10 -0.77 -6.89
N LEU A 353 -17.43 -0.18 -8.05
CA LEU A 353 -17.26 -0.85 -9.33
C LEU A 353 -15.79 -1.18 -9.60
N LEU A 354 -14.87 -0.27 -9.26
CA LEU A 354 -13.43 -0.52 -9.35
C LEU A 354 -12.99 -1.66 -8.43
N SER A 355 -13.43 -1.67 -7.17
CA SER A 355 -13.17 -2.78 -6.23
C SER A 355 -13.66 -4.11 -6.77
N VAL A 356 -14.88 -4.18 -7.27
CA VAL A 356 -15.44 -5.42 -7.84
C VAL A 356 -14.66 -5.85 -9.08
N LEU A 357 -14.34 -4.91 -9.98
CA LEU A 357 -13.55 -5.22 -11.18
C LEU A 357 -12.18 -5.80 -10.82
N LEU A 358 -11.47 -5.18 -9.87
CA LEU A 358 -10.16 -5.63 -9.41
C LEU A 358 -10.26 -6.98 -8.69
N ALA A 359 -11.30 -7.19 -7.87
CA ALA A 359 -11.51 -8.46 -7.18
C ALA A 359 -11.79 -9.60 -8.17
N VAL A 360 -12.60 -9.36 -9.21
CA VAL A 360 -12.84 -10.31 -10.29
C VAL A 360 -11.57 -10.60 -11.09
N ALA A 361 -10.66 -9.63 -11.20
CA ALA A 361 -9.35 -9.80 -11.80
C ALA A 361 -8.33 -10.50 -10.88
N GLY A 362 -8.71 -10.88 -9.66
CA GLY A 362 -7.82 -11.52 -8.68
C GLY A 362 -6.87 -10.57 -7.96
N LEU A 363 -7.06 -9.26 -8.08
CA LEU A 363 -6.14 -8.25 -7.52
C LEU A 363 -6.54 -7.87 -6.09
N HIS A 364 -5.58 -7.96 -5.16
CA HIS A 364 -5.73 -7.57 -3.75
C HIS A 364 -5.90 -6.06 -3.60
N LEU A 365 -5.52 -5.25 -4.60
CA LEU A 365 -5.78 -3.82 -4.69
C LEU A 365 -7.28 -3.49 -4.61
N SER A 366 -8.15 -4.46 -4.89
CA SER A 366 -9.59 -4.33 -4.63
C SER A 366 -9.92 -3.90 -3.20
N LEU A 367 -9.16 -4.40 -2.21
CA LEU A 367 -9.29 -4.04 -0.79
C LEU A 367 -9.05 -2.57 -0.51
N LEU A 368 -8.04 -2.00 -1.15
CA LEU A 368 -7.67 -0.59 -0.99
C LEU A 368 -8.84 0.32 -1.40
N PHE A 369 -9.43 0.06 -2.56
CA PHE A 369 -10.60 0.80 -3.03
C PHE A 369 -11.87 0.42 -2.26
N GLY A 370 -11.94 -0.81 -1.75
CA GLY A 370 -13.04 -1.29 -0.91
C GLY A 370 -13.12 -0.52 0.40
N MET A 371 -11.98 -0.26 1.04
CA MET A 371 -11.88 0.58 2.22
C MET A 371 -12.25 2.05 1.92
N CYS A 372 -11.86 2.57 0.76
CA CYS A 372 -12.31 3.89 0.30
C CYS A 372 -13.84 3.94 0.13
N ALA A 373 -14.45 2.92 -0.49
CA ALA A 373 -15.89 2.83 -0.65
C ALA A 373 -16.60 2.72 0.71
N LEU A 374 -16.11 1.90 1.62
CA LEU A 374 -16.65 1.72 2.98
C LEU A 374 -16.63 3.01 3.79
N THR A 375 -15.48 3.69 3.85
CA THR A 375 -15.33 4.96 4.59
C THR A 375 -16.19 6.06 3.99
N ARG A 376 -16.32 6.11 2.65
CA ARG A 376 -17.22 7.05 1.97
C ARG A 376 -18.69 6.74 2.25
N LEU A 377 -19.10 5.47 2.20
CA LEU A 377 -20.45 5.03 2.53
C LEU A 377 -20.80 5.38 3.98
N ALA A 378 -19.89 5.14 4.92
CA ALA A 378 -20.05 5.49 6.32
C ALA A 378 -20.18 7.01 6.52
N GLY A 379 -19.32 7.80 5.86
CA GLY A 379 -19.41 9.26 5.87
C GLY A 379 -20.75 9.78 5.35
N LEU A 380 -21.19 9.27 4.19
CA LEU A 380 -22.44 9.70 3.57
C LEU A 380 -23.65 9.27 4.42
N GLY A 381 -23.60 8.07 5.01
CA GLY A 381 -24.59 7.61 5.97
C GLY A 381 -24.68 8.52 7.20
N LEU A 382 -23.54 8.95 7.75
CA LEU A 382 -23.49 9.90 8.87
C LEU A 382 -24.09 11.26 8.48
N HIS A 383 -23.74 11.78 7.32
CA HIS A 383 -24.28 13.03 6.79
C HIS A 383 -25.81 12.98 6.69
N LEU A 384 -26.34 11.94 6.04
CA LEU A 384 -27.78 11.75 5.90
C LEU A 384 -28.47 11.55 7.26
N GLY A 385 -27.82 10.83 8.18
CA GLY A 385 -28.30 10.64 9.55
C GLY A 385 -28.42 11.95 10.33
N ILE A 386 -27.41 12.82 10.25
CA ILE A 386 -27.45 14.17 10.85
C ILE A 386 -28.60 14.97 10.24
N GLY A 387 -28.74 14.96 8.92
CA GLY A 387 -29.84 15.64 8.23
C GLY A 387 -31.23 15.19 8.70
N LEU A 388 -31.43 13.87 8.83
CA LEU A 388 -32.70 13.28 9.29
C LEU A 388 -32.99 13.59 10.76
N LEU A 389 -32.01 13.47 11.64
CA LEU A 389 -32.16 13.77 13.06
C LEU A 389 -32.52 15.24 13.28
N MET A 390 -31.84 16.14 12.56
CA MET A 390 -32.05 17.59 12.72
C MET A 390 -33.39 18.06 12.17
N ARG A 391 -33.91 17.41 11.12
CA ARG A 391 -35.29 17.62 10.65
C ARG A 391 -36.32 17.16 11.70
N ARG A 392 -36.07 16.06 12.41
CA ARG A 392 -36.96 15.60 13.50
C ARG A 392 -36.94 16.52 14.71
N CYS A 393 -35.79 17.10 15.05
CA CYS A 393 -35.63 18.00 16.19
C CYS A 393 -36.05 19.45 15.91
N ASP A 394 -36.57 19.75 14.71
CA ASP A 394 -37.08 21.08 14.32
C ASP A 394 -36.03 22.20 14.47
N PHE A 395 -34.75 21.85 14.32
CA PHE A 395 -33.60 22.71 14.65
C PHE A 395 -33.33 23.80 13.59
N ALA A 396 -33.80 23.59 12.35
CA ALA A 396 -33.43 24.36 11.17
C ALA A 396 -34.48 25.43 10.78
N LYS A 397 -34.90 26.28 11.73
CA LYS A 397 -35.97 27.28 11.49
C LYS A 397 -35.54 28.49 10.66
N THR A 398 -34.24 28.73 10.53
CA THR A 398 -33.68 29.86 9.75
C THR A 398 -32.79 29.36 8.63
N GLU A 399 -32.66 30.13 7.55
CA GLU A 399 -31.74 29.83 6.44
C GLU A 399 -30.29 29.72 6.92
N ARG A 400 -29.90 30.52 7.92
CA ARG A 400 -28.58 30.42 8.55
C ARG A 400 -28.39 29.08 9.27
N ALA A 401 -29.39 28.61 10.01
CA ALA A 401 -29.33 27.31 10.69
C ALA A 401 -29.28 26.15 9.67
N LYS A 402 -30.04 26.22 8.58
CA LYS A 402 -29.97 25.24 7.48
C LYS A 402 -28.57 25.19 6.86
N GLY A 403 -27.97 26.34 6.59
CA GLY A 403 -26.60 26.42 6.07
C GLY A 403 -25.57 25.81 7.01
N VAL A 404 -25.64 26.10 8.32
CA VAL A 404 -24.74 25.53 9.33
C VAL A 404 -24.87 24.00 9.39
N LEU A 405 -26.10 23.48 9.35
CA LEU A 405 -26.36 22.05 9.40
C LEU A 405 -25.85 21.32 8.14
N ALA A 406 -26.04 21.91 6.96
CA ALA A 406 -25.49 21.38 5.72
C ALA A 406 -23.95 21.29 5.81
N TRP A 407 -23.28 22.33 6.28
CA TRP A 407 -21.82 22.30 6.46
C TRP A 407 -21.36 21.34 7.55
N LEU A 408 -22.13 21.14 8.62
CA LEU A 408 -21.84 20.12 9.63
C LEU A 408 -21.93 18.71 9.04
N GLY A 409 -22.98 18.44 8.26
CA GLY A 409 -23.15 17.18 7.54
C GLY A 409 -22.01 16.91 6.57
N ILE A 410 -21.70 17.88 5.71
CA ILE A 410 -20.55 17.83 4.80
C ILE A 410 -19.25 17.57 5.60
N ALA A 411 -18.94 18.37 6.62
CA ALA A 411 -17.70 18.21 7.39
C ALA A 411 -17.59 16.83 8.05
N SER A 412 -18.70 16.30 8.58
CA SER A 412 -18.73 14.96 9.18
C SER A 412 -18.49 13.85 8.15
N GLU A 413 -19.07 14.00 6.95
CA GLU A 413 -18.83 13.09 5.83
C GLU A 413 -17.36 13.09 5.43
N LEU A 414 -16.79 14.29 5.22
CA LEU A 414 -15.41 14.45 4.79
C LEU A 414 -14.43 13.91 5.84
N THR A 415 -14.75 14.03 7.12
CA THR A 415 -13.93 13.51 8.22
C THR A 415 -13.87 11.98 8.21
N LEU A 416 -14.99 11.29 7.95
CA LEU A 416 -14.98 9.83 7.83
C LEU A 416 -14.38 9.38 6.49
N ALA A 417 -14.66 10.09 5.40
CA ALA A 417 -14.12 9.75 4.09
C ALA A 417 -12.59 9.93 4.02
N SER A 418 -12.01 10.86 4.79
CA SER A 418 -10.56 11.07 4.85
C SER A 418 -9.78 9.88 5.41
N LEU A 419 -10.43 9.01 6.20
CA LEU A 419 -9.85 7.73 6.61
C LEU A 419 -9.55 6.85 5.39
N GLY A 420 -10.40 6.88 4.37
CA GLY A 420 -10.14 6.22 3.09
C GLY A 420 -8.95 6.83 2.35
N SER A 421 -8.81 8.16 2.39
CA SER A 421 -7.64 8.85 1.83
C SER A 421 -6.35 8.42 2.51
N MET A 422 -6.35 8.05 3.79
CA MET A 422 -5.13 7.58 4.48
C MET A 422 -4.58 6.30 3.84
N TYR A 423 -5.44 5.36 3.41
CA TYR A 423 -4.98 4.15 2.73
C TYR A 423 -4.37 4.47 1.36
N LEU A 424 -4.98 5.37 0.60
CA LEU A 424 -4.43 5.82 -0.70
C LEU A 424 -3.10 6.56 -0.50
N LEU A 425 -2.99 7.39 0.53
CA LEU A 425 -1.75 8.09 0.87
C LEU A 425 -0.67 7.15 1.40
N ASP A 426 -1.03 6.09 2.12
CA ASP A 426 -0.07 5.07 2.54
C ASP A 426 0.40 4.22 1.36
N ALA A 427 -0.50 3.83 0.44
CA ALA A 427 -0.13 3.18 -0.81
C ALA A 427 0.78 4.09 -1.68
N MET A 428 0.47 5.38 -1.75
CA MET A 428 1.32 6.38 -2.39
C MET A 428 2.68 6.50 -1.70
N ARG A 429 2.71 6.58 -0.36
CA ARG A 429 3.95 6.62 0.42
C ARG A 429 4.78 5.36 0.18
N PHE A 430 4.16 4.20 0.17
CA PHE A 430 4.83 2.93 -0.13
C PHE A 430 5.46 2.96 -1.53
N ALA A 431 4.70 3.37 -2.55
CA ALA A 431 5.20 3.48 -3.91
C ALA A 431 6.36 4.50 -4.01
N VAL A 432 6.24 5.65 -3.35
CA VAL A 432 7.31 6.64 -3.31
C VAL A 432 8.56 6.06 -2.63
N LEU A 433 8.44 5.45 -1.46
CA LEU A 433 9.60 5.00 -0.71
C LEU A 433 10.32 3.81 -1.35
N ASN A 434 9.57 2.83 -1.85
CA ASN A 434 10.16 1.57 -2.33
C ASN A 434 10.46 1.63 -3.83
N PHE A 435 9.55 2.20 -4.63
CA PHE A 435 9.74 2.22 -6.08
C PHE A 435 10.62 3.38 -6.54
N THR A 436 10.75 4.50 -5.81
CA THR A 436 11.75 5.52 -6.22
C THR A 436 13.19 5.11 -5.91
N THR A 437 13.40 4.27 -4.91
CA THR A 437 14.73 3.77 -4.54
C THR A 437 15.19 2.69 -5.50
N SER A 438 14.27 1.84 -5.98
CA SER A 438 14.51 0.85 -7.03
C SER A 438 14.38 1.41 -8.45
N LEU A 439 14.33 2.74 -8.61
CA LEU A 439 14.16 3.41 -9.93
C LEU A 439 12.91 2.95 -10.71
N GLY A 440 11.93 2.38 -10.02
CA GLY A 440 10.70 1.84 -10.56
C GLY A 440 10.89 0.52 -11.29
N GLU A 441 12.00 -0.19 -11.04
CA GLU A 441 12.24 -1.56 -11.52
C GLU A 441 11.39 -2.58 -10.74
N GLU A 442 11.26 -2.39 -9.41
CA GLU A 442 10.31 -3.15 -8.61
C GLU A 442 8.90 -2.57 -8.72
N GLY A 443 7.91 -3.45 -8.87
CA GLY A 443 6.50 -3.10 -9.09
C GLY A 443 6.25 -2.52 -10.49
N ALA A 444 7.15 -2.75 -11.44
CA ALA A 444 7.14 -2.14 -12.77
C ALA A 444 6.02 -2.68 -13.66
N VAL A 445 4.99 -1.86 -13.88
CA VAL A 445 4.01 -2.07 -14.97
C VAL A 445 4.47 -1.33 -16.25
N LEU A 446 5.28 -0.28 -16.09
CA LEU A 446 5.83 0.58 -17.13
C LEU A 446 7.33 0.86 -16.84
N PRO A 447 8.09 1.48 -17.76
CA PRO A 447 9.44 1.97 -17.45
C PRO A 447 9.46 2.91 -16.24
N GLY A 448 10.50 2.82 -15.40
CA GLY A 448 10.60 3.40 -14.04
C GLY A 448 9.81 4.69 -13.73
N GLU A 449 10.14 5.80 -14.41
CA GLU A 449 9.49 7.12 -14.24
C GLU A 449 7.98 7.10 -14.49
N LEU A 450 7.55 6.31 -15.47
CA LEU A 450 6.14 6.16 -15.85
C LEU A 450 5.40 5.31 -14.81
N THR A 451 6.06 4.30 -14.23
CA THR A 451 5.51 3.50 -13.12
C THR A 451 5.29 4.37 -11.89
N LEU A 452 6.27 5.20 -11.52
CA LEU A 452 6.10 6.09 -10.38
C LEU A 452 5.01 7.14 -10.64
N ALA A 453 5.00 7.76 -11.82
CA ALA A 453 3.96 8.73 -12.18
C ALA A 453 2.57 8.10 -12.18
N LEU A 454 2.44 6.83 -12.60
CA LEU A 454 1.21 6.06 -12.51
C LEU A 454 0.76 5.92 -11.05
N TYR A 455 1.59 5.37 -10.16
CA TYR A 455 1.18 5.12 -8.78
C TYR A 455 0.97 6.41 -7.98
N VAL A 456 1.91 7.34 -8.03
CA VAL A 456 1.84 8.60 -7.27
C VAL A 456 0.73 9.50 -7.82
N GLY A 457 0.61 9.59 -9.15
CA GLY A 457 -0.45 10.33 -9.80
C GLY A 457 -1.83 9.75 -9.50
N LEU A 458 -2.01 8.43 -9.63
CA LEU A 458 -3.28 7.75 -9.38
C LEU A 458 -3.72 7.86 -7.92
N PHE A 459 -2.87 7.42 -6.98
CA PHE A 459 -3.23 7.39 -5.56
C PHE A 459 -3.35 8.80 -4.98
N GLY A 460 -2.50 9.74 -5.40
CA GLY A 460 -2.64 11.15 -5.04
C GLY A 460 -3.93 11.76 -5.54
N ALA A 461 -4.26 11.57 -6.83
CA ALA A 461 -5.50 12.04 -7.44
C ALA A 461 -6.74 11.49 -6.70
N LEU A 462 -6.75 10.18 -6.45
CA LEU A 462 -7.86 9.53 -5.77
C LEU A 462 -7.94 9.91 -4.30
N ALA A 463 -6.82 10.10 -3.59
CA ALA A 463 -6.81 10.54 -2.20
C ALA A 463 -7.47 11.92 -2.07
N MET A 464 -7.23 12.81 -3.03
CA MET A 464 -7.86 14.14 -3.05
C MET A 464 -9.35 14.07 -3.36
N LEU A 465 -9.80 13.25 -4.31
CA LEU A 465 -11.22 13.02 -4.56
C LEU A 465 -11.91 12.36 -3.36
N GLN A 466 -11.22 11.42 -2.71
CA GLN A 466 -11.68 10.71 -1.53
C GLN A 466 -11.77 11.63 -0.31
N SER A 467 -10.96 12.69 -0.23
CA SER A 467 -11.11 13.74 0.78
C SER A 467 -12.40 14.58 0.60
N GLY A 468 -13.06 14.46 -0.56
CA GLY A 468 -14.36 15.04 -0.89
C GLY A 468 -14.40 16.56 -1.03
N ALA A 469 -13.27 17.25 -0.89
CA ALA A 469 -13.20 18.71 -1.01
C ALA A 469 -13.41 19.20 -2.46
N ILE A 470 -13.04 18.42 -3.47
CA ILE A 470 -12.84 18.92 -4.83
C ILE A 470 -14.13 19.42 -5.50
N GLN A 471 -15.25 18.70 -5.40
CA GLN A 471 -16.43 19.02 -6.22
C GLN A 471 -17.26 20.19 -5.68
N VAL A 472 -17.34 20.33 -4.36
CA VAL A 472 -17.94 21.53 -3.75
C VAL A 472 -17.04 22.74 -3.99
N LEU A 473 -15.72 22.60 -3.84
CA LEU A 473 -14.78 23.68 -4.13
C LEU A 473 -14.83 24.13 -5.59
N SER A 474 -14.84 23.19 -6.54
CA SER A 474 -14.85 23.50 -7.98
C SER A 474 -16.13 24.25 -8.39
N THR A 475 -17.28 23.91 -7.81
CA THR A 475 -18.55 24.54 -8.17
C THR A 475 -18.87 25.80 -7.36
N LYS A 476 -18.49 25.88 -6.08
CA LYS A 476 -18.96 26.94 -5.16
C LYS A 476 -17.90 27.94 -4.71
N CYS A 477 -16.61 27.61 -4.76
CA CYS A 477 -15.56 28.48 -4.19
C CYS A 477 -14.70 29.16 -5.26
N THR A 478 -14.70 30.50 -5.28
CA THR A 478 -13.81 31.31 -6.15
C THR A 478 -12.35 31.32 -5.67
N PHE A 479 -12.12 31.13 -4.37
CA PHE A 479 -10.79 31.02 -3.75
C PHE A 479 -9.97 29.83 -4.31
N ALA A 480 -10.65 28.74 -4.71
CA ALA A 480 -10.00 27.59 -5.33
C ALA A 480 -9.22 27.96 -6.59
N GLY A 481 -9.66 28.97 -7.35
CA GLY A 481 -8.94 29.49 -8.51
C GLY A 481 -7.60 30.15 -8.17
N HIS A 482 -7.48 30.80 -7.01
CA HIS A 482 -6.23 31.43 -6.58
C HIS A 482 -5.21 30.38 -6.11
N VAL A 483 -5.68 29.36 -5.39
CA VAL A 483 -4.87 28.21 -4.98
C VAL A 483 -4.36 27.46 -6.22
N LEU A 484 -5.21 27.32 -7.25
CA LEU A 484 -4.85 26.73 -8.54
C LEU A 484 -3.65 27.42 -9.18
N VAL A 485 -3.71 28.76 -9.28
CA VAL A 485 -2.68 29.56 -9.93
C VAL A 485 -1.35 29.46 -9.17
N MET A 486 -1.39 29.53 -7.84
CA MET A 486 -0.18 29.42 -7.02
C MET A 486 0.46 28.03 -7.10
N ALA A 487 -0.35 26.96 -7.05
CA ALA A 487 0.16 25.59 -7.15
C ALA A 487 0.72 25.28 -8.55
N LEU A 488 0.09 25.80 -9.61
CA LEU A 488 0.60 25.71 -10.99
C LEU A 488 1.94 26.44 -11.15
N LEU A 489 2.11 27.61 -10.53
CA LEU A 489 3.38 28.35 -10.58
C LEU A 489 4.51 27.58 -9.88
N VAL A 490 4.27 27.01 -8.70
CA VAL A 490 5.26 26.20 -7.98
C VAL A 490 5.63 24.95 -8.79
N SER A 491 4.62 24.24 -9.32
CA SER A 491 4.85 23.05 -10.14
C SER A 491 5.62 23.39 -11.42
N LEU A 492 5.31 24.51 -12.07
CA LEU A 492 6.03 25.00 -13.25
C LEU A 492 7.48 25.34 -12.92
N CYS A 493 7.74 26.02 -11.79
CA CYS A 493 9.10 26.30 -11.33
C CYS A 493 9.90 25.01 -11.09
N LEU A 494 9.27 23.98 -10.52
CA LEU A 494 9.90 22.69 -10.30
C LEU A 494 10.19 21.96 -11.61
N VAL A 495 9.25 21.95 -12.56
CA VAL A 495 9.50 21.38 -13.91
C VAL A 495 10.61 22.14 -14.63
N ILE A 496 10.65 23.48 -14.54
CA ILE A 496 11.74 24.26 -15.13
C ILE A 496 13.08 23.93 -14.47
N ALA A 497 13.12 23.83 -13.13
CA ALA A 497 14.32 23.39 -12.42
C ALA A 497 14.73 21.96 -12.82
N ALA A 498 13.77 21.08 -13.13
CA ALA A 498 14.00 19.72 -13.63
C ALA A 498 14.68 19.66 -14.97
N LEU A 499 14.33 20.59 -15.85
CA LEU A 499 14.92 20.68 -17.17
C LEU A 499 16.27 21.43 -17.15
N ALA A 500 16.53 22.26 -16.13
CA ALA A 500 17.66 23.18 -16.10
C ALA A 500 18.84 22.74 -15.21
N LEU A 501 18.60 21.90 -14.19
CA LEU A 501 19.66 21.45 -13.28
C LEU A 501 20.39 20.22 -13.84
N PRO A 502 21.73 20.18 -13.79
CA PRO A 502 22.49 19.04 -14.27
C PRO A 502 22.15 17.78 -13.47
N VAL A 503 21.96 16.69 -14.20
CA VAL A 503 21.85 15.32 -13.70
C VAL A 503 23.15 14.99 -12.99
N HIS A 504 23.14 15.03 -11.66
CA HIS A 504 24.17 14.35 -10.88
C HIS A 504 23.58 13.04 -10.38
N GLY A 505 24.27 11.94 -10.70
CA GLY A 505 23.92 10.58 -10.29
C GLY A 505 23.37 10.57 -8.88
N LYS A 506 22.15 10.05 -8.75
CA LYS A 506 21.54 9.82 -7.46
C LYS A 506 22.20 8.58 -6.90
N TYR A 507 23.34 8.77 -6.23
CA TYR A 507 23.85 8.05 -5.06
C TYR A 507 25.30 8.55 -4.83
N PRO A 508 25.72 8.93 -3.61
CA PRO A 508 27.14 8.92 -3.25
C PRO A 508 27.70 7.48 -3.15
N CYS A 509 26.93 6.47 -3.58
CA CYS A 509 27.32 5.08 -3.76
C CYS A 509 28.02 4.83 -5.10
N GLU A 510 28.66 5.83 -5.71
CA GLU A 510 29.82 5.52 -6.55
C GLU A 510 30.85 4.87 -5.62
N VAL A 511 30.89 3.54 -5.61
CA VAL A 511 32.11 2.82 -5.24
C VAL A 511 33.18 3.34 -6.20
N PRO A 512 34.24 4.02 -5.73
CA PRO A 512 35.29 4.48 -6.62
C PRO A 512 35.92 3.26 -7.32
N GLY A 513 35.69 3.10 -8.63
CA GLY A 513 36.37 2.08 -9.43
C GLY A 513 35.51 1.04 -10.15
N VAL A 514 34.18 1.14 -10.12
CA VAL A 514 33.31 0.31 -10.97
C VAL A 514 32.68 1.22 -12.03
N MET A 515 33.21 1.15 -13.25
CA MET A 515 32.73 1.81 -14.45
C MET A 515 32.28 0.76 -15.47
#